data_AF-A0A944SVR5-F1
#
_entry.id   AF-A0A944SVR5-F1
#
_cell.length_a   1.000
_cell.length_b   1.000
_cell.length_c   1.000
_cell.angle_alpha   90.00
_cell.angle_beta   90.00
_cell.angle_gamma   90.00
#
_symmetry.space_group_name_H-M   'P 1'
#
loop_
_entity.id
_entity.type
_entity.pdbx_description
1 polymer ?
#
loop_
_entity_poly.entity_id
_entity_poly.type
_entity_poly.pdbx_seq_one_letter_code
_entity_poly.pdbx_strand_id
1 'polypeptide(L)'
;MMLSKKILLIALLMTTPFVASAEAEFLTTYTDVESYVEAKIRLGKQDVLESDLIRTHYIVERDLETMKVIVRPVQNQYTAQNDAL
;
A
#
# COMPACT_ATOMS: atom_id res chain seq x y z
N MET A 1 24.92 26.23 -44.67
CA MET A 1 23.47 26.35 -44.38
C MET A 1 23.00 25.05 -43.74
N MET A 2 22.72 25.07 -42.43
CA MET A 2 22.18 23.94 -41.66
C MET A 2 20.67 24.13 -41.45
N LEU A 3 19.84 23.37 -42.15
CA LEU A 3 18.47 23.00 -41.77
C LEU A 3 18.36 21.54 -42.21
N SER A 4 18.02 20.54 -41.40
CA SER A 4 16.91 20.48 -40.46
C SER A 4 17.11 19.27 -39.53
N LYS A 5 17.44 19.50 -38.25
CA LYS A 5 17.39 18.47 -37.19
C LYS A 5 16.32 18.83 -36.16
N LYS A 6 15.08 19.06 -36.60
CA LYS A 6 13.97 19.45 -35.71
C LYS A 6 12.64 18.75 -36.03
N ILE A 7 12.65 17.42 -36.20
CA ILE A 7 11.39 16.64 -36.27
C ILE A 7 11.30 15.58 -35.16
N LEU A 8 12.32 15.44 -34.30
CA LEU A 8 12.33 14.41 -33.25
C LEU A 8 11.99 14.93 -31.84
N LEU A 9 11.20 16.00 -31.72
CA LEU A 9 10.81 16.55 -30.40
C LEU A 9 9.32 16.57 -30.12
N ILE A 10 8.47 16.30 -31.12
CA ILE A 10 7.01 16.28 -30.91
C ILE A 10 6.50 14.87 -30.57
N ALA A 11 7.24 13.82 -30.94
CA ALA A 11 6.86 12.44 -30.62
C ALA A 11 7.07 12.07 -29.13
N LEU A 12 7.88 12.84 -28.38
CA LEU A 12 8.20 12.52 -26.99
C LEU A 12 7.21 13.13 -25.97
N LEU A 13 6.25 13.95 -26.43
CA LEU A 13 5.31 14.69 -25.56
C LEU A 13 3.95 13.98 -25.38
N MET A 14 3.75 12.79 -25.98
CA MET A 14 2.46 12.08 -25.96
C MET A 14 2.46 10.82 -25.07
N THR A 15 3.45 10.64 -24.21
CA THR A 15 3.43 9.58 -23.19
C THR A 15 3.64 10.18 -21.81
N THR A 16 2.79 11.14 -21.44
CA THR A 16 2.46 11.28 -20.02
C THR A 16 1.93 9.91 -19.57
N PRO A 17 2.47 9.26 -18.52
CA PRO A 17 1.71 8.21 -17.90
C PRO A 17 0.40 8.87 -17.48
N PHE A 18 -0.68 8.45 -18.12
CA PHE A 18 -2.01 8.68 -17.63
C PHE A 18 -1.97 8.07 -16.23
N VAL A 19 -1.76 8.91 -15.21
CA VAL A 19 -2.11 8.56 -13.84
C VAL A 19 -3.63 8.52 -13.92
N ALA A 20 -4.14 7.38 -14.38
CA ALA A 20 -5.50 6.99 -14.09
C ALA A 20 -5.58 7.09 -12.59
N SER A 21 -6.18 8.18 -12.11
CA SER A 21 -6.78 8.18 -10.79
C SER A 21 -7.88 7.12 -10.90
N ALA A 22 -7.50 5.86 -10.70
CA ALA A 22 -8.45 4.77 -10.64
C ALA A 22 -9.42 5.15 -9.53
N GLU A 23 -10.65 5.48 -9.90
CA GLU A 23 -11.69 5.78 -8.93
C GLU A 23 -11.89 4.48 -8.13
N ALA A 24 -11.43 4.48 -6.89
CA ALA A 24 -11.57 3.37 -5.97
C ALA A 24 -12.74 3.65 -5.03
N GLU A 25 -13.70 2.74 -4.98
CA GLU A 25 -14.81 2.78 -4.03
C GLU A 25 -14.36 2.12 -2.72
N PHE A 26 -14.41 2.87 -1.63
CA PHE A 26 -14.21 2.30 -0.30
C PHE A 26 -15.36 1.35 0.05
N LEU A 27 -15.03 0.10 0.40
CA LEU A 27 -16.03 -0.89 0.81
C LEU A 27 -16.08 -1.02 2.33
N THR A 28 -14.94 -1.34 2.95
CA THR A 28 -14.87 -1.62 4.39
C THR A 28 -13.43 -1.64 4.92
N THR A 29 -13.30 -1.75 6.23
CA THR A 29 -12.04 -2.05 6.92
C THR A 29 -12.17 -3.33 7.72
N TYR A 30 -11.11 -4.13 7.78
CA TYR A 30 -11.01 -5.25 8.73
C TYR A 30 -9.67 -5.21 9.45
N THR A 31 -9.63 -5.81 10.64
CA THR A 31 -8.41 -5.92 11.43
C THR A 31 -8.05 -7.38 11.57
N ASP A 32 -6.84 -7.71 11.17
CA ASP A 32 -6.23 -9.01 11.43
C ASP A 32 -5.46 -8.94 12.74
N VAL A 33 -5.64 -9.94 13.59
CA VAL A 33 -5.03 -10.01 14.93
C VAL A 33 -4.26 -11.31 15.01
N GLU A 34 -2.95 -11.17 15.27
CA GLU A 34 -2.06 -12.30 15.51
C GLU A 34 -2.61 -13.21 16.61
N SER A 35 -2.52 -14.52 16.42
CA SER A 35 -2.92 -15.48 17.43
C SER A 35 -1.92 -15.52 18.59
N TYR A 36 -2.38 -15.94 19.77
CA TYR A 36 -1.50 -16.18 20.92
C TYR A 36 -0.40 -17.20 20.62
N VAL A 37 -0.65 -18.17 19.73
CA VAL A 37 0.34 -19.19 19.35
C VAL A 37 1.47 -18.57 18.53
N GLU A 38 1.13 -17.75 17.53
CA GLU A 38 2.10 -17.02 16.71
C GLU A 38 2.92 -16.05 17.58
N ALA A 39 2.26 -15.31 18.47
CA ALA A 39 2.92 -14.39 19.38
C ALA A 39 3.88 -15.10 20.35
N LYS A 40 3.54 -16.30 20.86
CA LYS A 40 4.44 -17.12 21.69
C LYS A 40 5.70 -17.53 20.94
N ILE A 41 5.56 -17.96 19.68
CA ILE A 41 6.69 -18.37 18.84
C ILE A 41 7.58 -17.17 18.55
N ARG A 42 7.01 -16.00 18.22
CA ARG A 42 7.73 -14.77 17.92
C ARG A 42 8.45 -14.18 19.13
N LEU A 43 7.80 -14.16 20.30
CA LEU A 43 8.32 -13.53 21.52
C LEU A 43 9.16 -14.47 22.39
N GLY A 44 9.09 -15.79 22.18
CA GLY A 44 9.84 -16.77 22.95
C GLY A 44 9.44 -16.87 24.43
N LYS A 45 8.27 -16.34 24.82
CA LYS A 45 7.75 -16.38 26.20
C LYS A 45 6.41 -17.08 26.27
N GLN A 46 6.12 -17.71 27.42
CA GLN A 46 4.84 -18.39 27.65
C GLN A 46 3.70 -17.44 28.03
N ASP A 47 4.04 -16.36 28.75
CA ASP A 47 3.08 -15.35 29.22
C ASP A 47 2.93 -14.25 28.18
N VAL A 48 2.09 -14.52 27.17
CA VAL A 48 1.67 -13.56 26.15
C VAL A 48 0.36 -12.92 26.57
N LEU A 49 0.33 -11.60 26.61
CA LEU A 49 -0.84 -10.78 26.91
C LEU A 49 -1.49 -10.29 25.62
N GLU A 50 -2.75 -9.84 25.69
CA GLU A 50 -3.45 -9.28 24.52
C GLU A 50 -2.73 -8.06 23.92
N SER A 51 -2.03 -7.28 24.75
CA SER A 51 -1.21 -6.14 24.31
C SER A 51 0.03 -6.54 23.52
N ASP A 52 0.48 -7.79 23.61
CA ASP A 52 1.64 -8.30 22.88
C ASP A 52 1.30 -8.72 21.44
N LEU A 53 0.01 -8.83 21.12
CA LEU A 53 -0.46 -9.30 19.81
C LEU A 53 -0.34 -8.21 18.75
N ILE A 54 0.23 -8.56 17.61
CA ILE A 54 0.30 -7.66 16.45
C ILE A 54 -1.10 -7.52 15.83
N ARG A 55 -1.48 -6.27 15.54
CA ARG A 55 -2.73 -5.94 14.86
C ARG A 55 -2.42 -5.23 13.54
N THR A 56 -2.92 -5.78 12.46
CA THR A 56 -2.76 -5.21 11.12
C THR A 56 -4.12 -4.79 10.61
N HIS A 57 -4.29 -3.50 10.32
CA HIS A 57 -5.52 -2.97 9.76
C HIS A 57 -5.44 -2.99 8.24
N TYR A 58 -6.53 -3.37 7.59
CA TYR A 58 -6.64 -3.41 6.14
C TYR A 58 -7.80 -2.54 5.66
N ILE A 59 -7.57 -1.85 4.55
CA ILE A 59 -8.62 -1.19 3.77
C ILE A 59 -8.98 -2.11 2.61
N VAL A 60 -10.28 -2.31 2.44
CA VAL A 60 -10.85 -3.04 1.32
C VAL A 60 -11.55 -2.03 0.41
N GLU A 61 -11.05 -1.94 -0.80
CA GLU A 61 -11.54 -1.05 -1.85
C GLU A 61 -11.98 -1.89 -3.06
N ARG A 62 -12.88 -1.34 -3.88
CA ARG A 62 -13.18 -1.83 -5.22
C ARG A 62 -12.64 -0.85 -6.23
N ASP A 63 -11.79 -1.33 -7.12
CA ASP A 63 -11.42 -0.61 -8.32
C ASP A 63 -12.64 -0.54 -9.25
N LEU A 64 -13.14 0.66 -9.55
CA LEU A 64 -14.34 0.82 -10.38
C LEU A 64 -14.09 0.58 -11.88
N GLU A 65 -12.83 0.64 -12.33
CA GLU A 65 -12.46 0.38 -13.71
C GLU A 65 -12.34 -1.13 -13.96
N THR A 66 -11.61 -1.83 -13.08
CA THR A 66 -11.32 -3.26 -13.25
C THR A 66 -12.30 -4.17 -12.53
N MET A 67 -13.18 -3.61 -11.69
CA MET A 67 -14.10 -4.33 -10.79
C MET A 67 -13.39 -5.27 -9.81
N LYS A 68 -12.08 -5.11 -9.62
CA LYS A 68 -11.27 -5.93 -8.71
C LYS A 68 -11.40 -5.42 -7.28
N VAL A 69 -11.35 -6.36 -6.33
CA VAL A 69 -11.22 -6.03 -4.91
C VAL A 69 -9.74 -5.85 -4.59
N ILE A 70 -9.40 -4.69 -4.02
CA ILE A 70 -8.06 -4.35 -3.57
C ILE A 70 -8.06 -4.41 -2.04
N VAL A 71 -7.13 -5.18 -1.47
CA VAL A 71 -6.89 -5.23 -0.03
C VAL A 71 -5.50 -4.70 0.23
N ARG A 72 -5.38 -3.63 1.01
CA ARG A 72 -4.09 -3.00 1.33
C ARG A 72 -3.96 -2.75 2.82
N PRO A 73 -2.77 -2.97 3.40
CA PRO A 73 -2.54 -2.65 4.80
C PRO A 73 -2.61 -1.13 4.99
N VAL A 74 -3.22 -0.69 6.08
CA VAL A 74 -3.08 0.67 6.58
C VAL A 74 -1.64 0.79 7.07
N GLN A 75 -0.81 1.56 6.36
CA GLN A 75 0.52 1.88 6.88
C GLN A 75 0.34 2.69 8.16
N ASN A 76 0.71 2.09 9.30
CA ASN A 76 0.85 2.81 10.55
C ASN A 76 1.92 3.88 10.33
N GLN A 77 1.55 5.15 10.38
CA GLN A 77 2.50 6.27 10.27
C GLN A 77 3.56 6.27 11.41
N TYR A 78 3.36 5.43 12.43
CA TYR A 78 4.26 5.28 13.58
C TYR A 78 5.50 4.42 13.32
N THR A 79 5.52 3.53 12.31
CA THR A 79 6.73 2.75 12.01
C THR A 79 7.84 3.57 11.36
N ALA A 80 7.52 4.71 10.74
CA ALA A 80 8.53 5.62 10.18
C ALA A 80 9.29 6.44 11.25
N GLN A 81 8.83 6.44 12.51
CA GLN A 81 9.41 7.28 13.57
C GLN A 81 10.47 6.57 14.41
N ASN A 82 10.51 5.23 14.41
CA ASN A 82 11.48 4.46 15.21
C ASN A 82 12.77 4.09 14.48
N ASP A 83 12.82 4.18 13.14
CA ASP A 83 14.08 4.02 12.39
C ASP A 83 14.93 5.31 12.37
N ALA A 84 14.48 6.37 13.05
CA ALA A 84 15.14 7.68 13.12
C ALA A 84 15.68 8.04 14.52
N LEU A 85 15.76 7.09 15.45
CA LEU A 85 16.30 7.28 16.81
C LEU A 85 17.48 6.35 17.11
#